data_AF-A0A3M6YIG3-F1
#
_entry.id   AF-A0A3M6YIG3-F1
#
_cell.length_a   1.000
_cell.length_b   1.000
_cell.length_c   1.000
_cell.angle_alpha   90.00
_cell.angle_beta   90.00
_cell.angle_gamma   90.00
#
_symmetry.space_group_name_H-M   'P 1'
#
loop_
_entity.id
_entity.type
_entity.pdbx_description
1 polymer ?
#
loop_
_entity_poly.entity_id
_entity_poly.type
_entity_poly.pdbx_seq_one_letter_code
_entity_poly.pdbx_strand_id
1 'polypeptide(L)'
;MDGMTSKKNVFVIGATNRPEQLDNALCRPGRLDTLVYVPLPDQVGRESILKAQLRKTPVSPEIDLSFIASKTHGFSGADLGFITQRAVKIAIKESIGLSIEKEKQRAATEGDDTKMEEDVDEEDPVPELTKRHFEEAMSMARRSVTDTEIRRYEAFAQSMKNSAGGSAFFRFPEGGADGASGGQQQQNGAGEEDLYD
;
A
#
# COMPACT_ATOMS: atom_id res chain seq x y z
N MET A 1 10.13 22.23 16.73
CA MET A 1 9.60 22.56 15.38
C MET A 1 9.23 24.02 15.24
N ASP A 2 8.90 24.73 16.33
CA ASP A 2 8.73 26.19 16.33
C ASP A 2 10.06 26.89 16.02
N GLY A 3 10.25 27.32 14.77
CA GLY A 3 11.49 27.96 14.29
C GLY A 3 11.85 27.68 12.83
N MET A 4 11.17 26.74 12.17
CA MET A 4 11.38 26.44 10.74
C MET A 4 10.70 27.42 9.77
N THR A 5 9.90 28.37 10.27
CA THR A 5 9.17 29.36 9.46
C THR A 5 10.06 30.38 8.73
N SER A 6 11.34 30.48 9.09
CA SER A 6 12.26 31.51 8.58
C SER A 6 13.05 31.10 7.32
N LYS A 7 12.99 29.84 6.86
CA LYS A 7 13.63 29.37 5.62
C LYS A 7 12.62 28.59 4.77
N LYS A 8 12.17 29.19 3.66
CA LYS A 8 10.90 28.89 2.99
C LYS A 8 10.76 27.58 2.19
N ASN A 9 11.72 26.65 2.21
CA ASN A 9 11.68 25.46 1.33
C ASN A 9 11.98 24.14 2.07
N VAL A 10 11.35 23.87 3.23
CA VAL A 10 11.50 22.58 3.92
C VAL A 10 10.14 21.95 4.14
N PHE A 11 9.95 20.73 3.63
CA PHE A 11 8.78 19.90 3.90
C PHE A 11 9.19 18.73 4.79
N VAL A 12 8.43 18.49 5.87
CA VAL A 12 8.74 17.43 6.84
C VAL A 12 7.65 16.37 6.79
N ILE A 13 8.06 15.12 6.57
CA ILE A 13 7.17 13.95 6.58
C ILE A 13 7.64 13.03 7.70
N GLY A 14 6.72 12.62 8.57
CA GLY A 14 6.93 11.57 9.56
C GLY A 14 6.11 10.33 9.20
N ALA A 15 6.63 9.15 9.54
CA ALA A 15 5.91 7.89 9.44
C ALA A 15 5.96 7.17 10.80
N THR A 16 4.82 6.63 11.25
CA THR A 16 4.73 5.87 12.50
C THR A 16 3.82 4.65 12.33
N ASN A 17 4.23 3.52 12.89
CA ASN A 17 3.40 2.31 12.99
C ASN A 17 2.61 2.26 14.30
N ARG A 18 2.78 3.24 15.20
CA ARG A 18 2.14 3.32 16.51
C ARG A 18 1.57 4.72 16.73
N PRO A 19 0.48 5.08 16.03
CA PRO A 19 -0.06 6.41 16.11
C PRO A 19 -0.65 6.75 17.50
N GLU A 20 -1.01 5.74 18.30
CA GLU A 20 -1.47 5.90 19.68
C GLU A 20 -0.38 6.39 20.65
N GLN A 21 0.89 6.23 20.28
CA GLN A 21 2.03 6.69 21.08
C GLN A 21 2.50 8.11 20.69
N LEU A 22 1.85 8.73 19.70
CA LEU A 22 2.22 10.04 19.20
C LEU A 22 1.73 11.14 20.16
N ASP A 23 2.62 12.06 20.51
CA ASP A 23 2.26 13.22 21.34
C ASP A 23 1.36 14.19 20.55
N ASN A 24 0.16 14.45 21.07
CA ASN A 24 -0.79 15.41 20.51
C ASN A 24 -0.21 16.82 20.35
N ALA A 25 0.83 17.19 21.10
CA ALA A 25 1.52 18.46 20.94
C ALA A 25 2.23 18.58 19.57
N LEU A 26 2.63 17.47 18.95
CA LEU A 26 3.26 17.46 17.63
C LEU A 26 2.25 17.63 16.49
N CYS A 27 0.98 17.25 16.72
CA CYS A 27 -0.09 17.31 15.72
C CYS A 27 -0.81 18.67 15.69
N ARG A 28 -0.35 19.66 16.45
CA ARG A 28 -0.96 20.99 16.47
C ARG A 28 -0.67 21.75 15.15
N PRO A 29 -1.57 22.65 14.73
CA PRO A 29 -1.36 23.49 13.55
C PRO A 29 0.02 24.14 13.51
N GLY A 30 0.72 24.08 12.37
CA GLY A 30 2.08 24.61 12.19
C GLY A 30 3.22 23.63 12.53
N ARG A 31 2.91 22.37 12.86
CA ARG A 31 3.89 21.28 13.09
C ARG A 31 3.62 20.10 12.15
N LEU A 32 3.16 18.95 12.67
CA LEU A 32 2.68 17.80 11.88
C LEU A 32 1.15 17.85 11.82
N ASP A 33 0.62 18.89 11.20
CA ASP A 33 -0.83 19.17 11.20
C ASP A 33 -1.62 18.29 10.21
N THR A 34 -0.96 17.73 9.21
CA THR A 34 -1.56 16.83 8.21
C THR A 34 -1.25 15.38 8.52
N LEU A 35 -2.25 14.64 8.99
CA LEU A 35 -2.17 13.20 9.23
C LEU A 35 -2.77 12.44 8.06
N VAL A 36 -1.97 11.59 7.40
CA VAL A 36 -2.40 10.76 6.27
C VAL A 36 -2.37 9.29 6.70
N TYR A 37 -3.53 8.63 6.61
CA TYR A 37 -3.62 7.19 6.84
C TYR A 37 -3.34 6.44 5.54
N VAL A 38 -2.38 5.50 5.58
CA VAL A 38 -2.02 4.62 4.47
C VAL A 38 -2.55 3.21 4.78
N PRO A 39 -3.67 2.78 4.14
CA PRO A 39 -4.21 1.45 4.36
C PRO A 39 -3.37 0.36 3.68
N LEU A 40 -3.69 -0.90 3.98
CA LEU A 40 -3.19 -2.02 3.18
C LEU A 40 -3.75 -1.95 1.74
N PRO A 41 -2.99 -2.43 0.75
CA PRO A 41 -3.41 -2.38 -0.64
C PRO A 41 -4.63 -3.28 -0.90
N ASP A 42 -5.58 -2.74 -1.65
CA ASP A 42 -6.70 -3.48 -2.23
C ASP A 42 -6.22 -4.40 -3.36
N GLN A 43 -7.11 -5.18 -3.98
CA GLN A 43 -6.71 -6.13 -5.01
C GLN A 43 -6.01 -5.45 -6.21
N VAL A 44 -6.55 -4.33 -6.68
CA VAL A 44 -5.97 -3.55 -7.78
C VAL A 44 -4.63 -2.95 -7.39
N GLY A 45 -4.52 -2.45 -6.15
CA GLY A 45 -3.27 -1.97 -5.57
C GLY A 45 -2.21 -3.06 -5.49
N ARG A 46 -2.58 -4.28 -5.07
CA ARG A 46 -1.66 -5.44 -5.01
C ARG A 46 -1.16 -5.83 -6.41
N GLU A 47 -2.04 -5.88 -7.39
CA GLU A 47 -1.66 -6.12 -8.79
C GLU A 47 -0.68 -5.04 -9.30
N SER A 48 -0.98 -3.78 -8.98
CA SER A 48 -0.13 -2.63 -9.34
C SER A 48 1.24 -2.70 -8.67
N ILE A 49 1.31 -3.13 -7.41
CA ILE A 49 2.56 -3.36 -6.68
C ILE A 49 3.35 -4.49 -7.35
N LEU A 50 2.72 -5.63 -7.66
CA LEU A 50 3.38 -6.75 -8.35
C LEU A 50 3.95 -6.31 -9.70
N LYS A 51 3.16 -5.59 -10.51
CA LYS A 51 3.62 -4.99 -11.78
C LYS A 51 4.79 -4.03 -11.56
N ALA A 52 4.74 -3.20 -10.52
CA ALA A 52 5.81 -2.25 -10.22
C ALA A 52 7.11 -2.94 -9.78
N GLN A 53 7.01 -4.03 -9.02
CA GLN A 53 8.16 -4.83 -8.59
C GLN A 53 8.79 -5.61 -9.75
N LEU A 54 7.97 -6.11 -10.68
CA LEU A 54 8.42 -6.91 -11.82
C LEU A 54 8.73 -6.08 -13.08
N ARG A 55 8.61 -4.75 -13.03
CA ARG A 55 8.78 -3.86 -14.20
C ARG A 55 10.10 -4.03 -14.96
N LYS A 56 11.17 -4.46 -14.28
CA LYS A 56 12.51 -4.67 -14.85
C LYS A 56 12.92 -6.15 -14.86
N THR A 57 11.97 -7.05 -14.63
CA THR A 57 12.22 -8.48 -14.52
C THR A 57 11.52 -9.18 -15.67
N PRO A 58 12.19 -10.09 -16.39
CA PRO A 58 11.54 -10.89 -17.41
C PRO A 58 10.56 -11.87 -16.74
N VAL A 59 9.28 -11.78 -17.12
CA VAL A 59 8.19 -12.59 -16.57
C VAL A 59 7.52 -13.29 -17.73
N SER A 60 7.31 -14.60 -17.58
CA SER A 60 6.62 -15.39 -18.60
C SER A 60 5.21 -14.84 -18.86
N PRO A 61 4.78 -14.75 -20.13
CA PRO A 61 3.43 -14.27 -20.48
C PRO A 61 2.32 -15.16 -19.92
N GLU A 62 2.65 -16.37 -19.47
CA GLU A 62 1.69 -17.27 -18.84
C GLU A 62 1.31 -16.88 -17.40
N ILE A 63 2.02 -15.94 -16.78
CA ILE A 63 1.78 -15.57 -15.38
C ILE A 63 0.67 -14.53 -15.29
N ASP A 64 -0.41 -14.92 -14.62
CA ASP A 64 -1.49 -14.00 -14.26
C ASP A 64 -1.21 -13.32 -12.90
N LEU A 65 -0.75 -12.07 -12.95
CA LEU A 65 -0.52 -11.25 -11.76
C LEU A 65 -1.83 -10.89 -11.03
N SER A 66 -2.97 -10.85 -11.73
CA SER A 66 -4.28 -10.61 -11.12
C SER A 66 -4.70 -11.80 -10.27
N PHE A 67 -4.43 -13.02 -10.74
CA PHE A 67 -4.63 -14.23 -9.95
C PHE A 67 -3.80 -14.21 -8.66
N ILE A 68 -2.52 -13.85 -8.73
CA ILE A 68 -1.65 -13.73 -7.54
C ILE A 68 -2.19 -12.64 -6.59
N ALA A 69 -2.62 -11.50 -7.12
CA ALA A 69 -3.24 -10.43 -6.32
C ALA A 69 -4.53 -10.87 -5.61
N SER A 70 -5.32 -11.76 -6.23
CA SER A 70 -6.54 -12.33 -5.63
C SER A 70 -6.24 -13.26 -4.44
N LYS A 71 -5.10 -13.98 -4.47
CA LYS A 71 -4.70 -14.95 -3.43
C LYS A 71 -3.89 -14.34 -2.29
N THR A 72 -3.45 -13.08 -2.44
CA THR A 72 -2.61 -12.36 -1.46
C THR A 72 -3.41 -11.37 -0.60
N HIS A 73 -4.65 -11.73 -0.21
CA HIS A 73 -5.45 -10.86 0.65
C HIS A 73 -4.77 -10.59 2.00
N GLY A 74 -4.73 -9.32 2.41
CA GLY A 74 -4.09 -8.90 3.66
C GLY A 74 -2.56 -8.95 3.65
N PHE A 75 -1.93 -9.08 2.48
CA PHE A 75 -0.48 -8.90 2.32
C PHE A 75 -0.15 -7.41 2.27
N SER A 76 0.93 -7.04 2.95
CA SER A 76 1.52 -5.70 2.80
C SER A 76 2.30 -5.58 1.49
N GLY A 77 2.64 -4.35 1.09
CA GLY A 77 3.51 -4.13 -0.07
C GLY A 77 4.89 -4.80 0.10
N ALA A 78 5.38 -4.92 1.34
CA ALA A 78 6.62 -5.62 1.64
C ALA A 78 6.48 -7.14 1.44
N ASP A 79 5.35 -7.73 1.84
CA ASP A 79 5.10 -9.17 1.66
C ASP A 79 5.01 -9.53 0.16
N LEU A 80 4.39 -8.67 -0.64
CA LEU A 80 4.36 -8.84 -2.11
C LEU A 80 5.76 -8.73 -2.72
N GLY A 81 6.56 -7.76 -2.25
CA GLY A 81 7.96 -7.64 -2.66
C GLY A 81 8.80 -8.85 -2.27
N PHE A 82 8.51 -9.46 -1.11
CA PHE A 82 9.17 -10.69 -0.69
C PHE A 82 8.87 -11.85 -1.65
N ILE A 83 7.61 -12.02 -2.09
CA ILE A 83 7.22 -13.05 -3.06
C ILE A 83 8.00 -12.88 -4.37
N THR A 84 8.00 -11.68 -4.95
CA THR A 84 8.67 -11.43 -6.24
C THR A 84 10.17 -11.60 -6.14
N GLN A 85 10.81 -11.07 -5.10
CA GLN A 85 12.25 -11.26 -4.87
C GLN A 85 12.62 -12.73 -4.66
N ARG A 86 11.75 -13.50 -4.00
CA ARG A 86 11.98 -14.92 -3.77
C ARG A 86 11.87 -15.72 -5.07
N ALA A 87 10.86 -15.44 -5.90
CA ALA A 87 10.72 -16.06 -7.21
C ALA A 87 11.97 -15.80 -8.08
N VAL A 88 12.48 -14.57 -8.09
CA VAL A 88 13.74 -14.22 -8.78
C VAL A 88 14.93 -15.02 -8.25
N LYS A 89 15.07 -15.13 -6.92
CA LYS A 89 16.17 -15.91 -6.32
C LYS A 89 16.09 -17.39 -6.67
N ILE A 90 14.89 -17.96 -6.80
CA ILE A 90 14.71 -19.36 -7.19
C ILE A 90 15.13 -19.54 -8.66
N ALA A 91 14.71 -18.64 -9.55
CA ALA A 91 15.10 -18.67 -10.95
C ALA A 91 16.62 -18.55 -11.14
N ILE A 92 17.28 -17.63 -10.42
CA ILE A 92 18.74 -17.48 -10.46
C ILE A 92 19.45 -18.76 -10.00
N LYS A 93 18.93 -19.41 -8.93
CA LYS A 93 19.51 -20.67 -8.44
C LYS A 93 19.38 -21.80 -9.47
N GLU A 94 18.24 -21.88 -10.16
CA GLU A 94 18.03 -22.85 -11.22
C GLU A 94 18.95 -22.58 -12.41
N SER A 95 19.07 -21.31 -12.83
CA SER A 95 19.97 -20.91 -13.92
C SER A 95 21.41 -21.32 -13.64
N ILE A 96 21.95 -20.97 -12.47
CA ILE A 96 23.30 -21.37 -12.05
C ILE A 96 23.46 -22.89 -12.01
N GLY A 97 22.45 -23.62 -11.54
CA GLY A 97 22.47 -25.08 -11.50
C GLY A 97 22.56 -25.71 -12.89
N LEU A 98 21.79 -25.19 -13.85
CA LEU A 98 21.78 -25.66 -15.22
C LEU A 98 23.07 -25.30 -15.97
N SER A 99 23.63 -24.11 -15.75
CA SER A 99 24.92 -23.71 -16.34
C SER A 99 26.05 -24.65 -15.92
N ILE A 100 26.13 -24.98 -14.62
CA ILE A 100 27.14 -25.91 -14.08
C ILE A 100 26.97 -27.33 -14.66
N GLU A 101 25.73 -27.80 -14.78
CA GLU A 101 25.45 -29.14 -15.32
C GLU A 101 25.83 -29.22 -16.82
N LYS A 102 25.53 -28.16 -17.58
CA LYS A 102 25.88 -28.04 -19.00
C LYS A 102 27.40 -28.00 -19.22
N GLU A 103 28.12 -27.26 -18.37
CA GLU A 103 29.58 -27.21 -18.40
C GLU A 103 30.20 -28.59 -18.12
N LYS A 104 29.70 -29.32 -17.11
CA LYS A 104 30.14 -30.69 -16.81
C LYS A 104 29.88 -31.65 -17.98
N GLN A 105 28.74 -31.52 -18.65
CA GLN A 105 28.41 -32.36 -19.81
C GLN A 105 29.33 -32.08 -21.00
N ARG A 106 29.68 -30.82 -21.25
CA ARG A 106 30.67 -30.44 -22.27
C ARG A 106 32.06 -31.00 -21.94
N ALA A 107 32.53 -30.83 -20.70
CA ALA A 107 33.80 -31.37 -20.24
C ALA A 107 33.88 -32.91 -20.27
N ALA A 108 32.75 -33.60 -20.16
CA ALA A 108 32.69 -35.06 -20.29
C ALA A 108 32.66 -35.57 -21.74
N THR A 109 32.26 -34.72 -22.70
CA THR A 109 32.07 -35.11 -24.11
C THR A 109 33.23 -34.65 -25.00
N GLU A 110 33.91 -33.57 -24.64
CA GLU A 110 35.04 -33.00 -25.38
C GLU A 110 36.31 -33.03 -24.51
N GLY A 111 37.30 -33.83 -24.92
CA GLY A 111 38.60 -33.88 -24.28
C GLY A 111 39.35 -32.56 -24.47
N ASP A 112 39.50 -31.82 -23.38
CA ASP A 112 40.64 -30.95 -23.01
C ASP A 112 41.52 -30.46 -24.18
N ASP A 113 41.10 -29.42 -24.93
CA ASP A 113 42.08 -28.45 -25.50
C ASP A 113 41.49 -27.15 -26.10
N THR A 114 40.19 -26.84 -25.95
CA THR A 114 39.66 -25.56 -26.46
C THR A 114 39.60 -24.54 -25.32
N LYS A 115 40.48 -23.54 -25.41
CA LYS A 115 40.63 -22.41 -24.49
C LYS A 115 39.26 -21.86 -24.09
N MET A 116 39.09 -21.60 -22.79
CA MET A 116 37.98 -20.83 -22.24
C MET A 116 38.05 -19.40 -22.82
N GLU A 117 37.47 -19.20 -24.00
CA GLU A 117 36.91 -17.90 -24.32
C GLU A 117 35.69 -17.77 -23.40
N GLU A 118 35.68 -16.76 -22.54
CA GLU A 118 34.47 -16.38 -21.82
C GLU A 118 33.43 -16.02 -22.89
N ASP A 119 32.60 -16.99 -23.29
CA ASP A 119 31.46 -16.76 -24.17
C ASP A 119 30.51 -15.82 -23.42
N VAL A 120 30.69 -14.51 -23.65
CA VAL A 120 29.83 -13.44 -23.12
C VAL A 120 28.38 -13.57 -23.63
N ASP A 121 28.15 -14.46 -24.60
CA ASP A 121 26.87 -14.75 -25.25
C ASP A 121 26.25 -16.09 -24.79
N GLU A 122 26.62 -16.64 -23.63
CA GLU A 122 25.97 -17.84 -23.13
C GLU A 122 24.52 -17.53 -22.71
N GLU A 123 23.56 -17.93 -23.55
CA GLU A 123 22.12 -17.74 -23.33
C GLU A 123 21.71 -18.23 -21.93
N ASP A 124 21.11 -17.34 -21.12
CA ASP A 124 20.63 -17.68 -19.78
C ASP A 124 19.65 -18.86 -19.87
N PRO A 125 19.95 -20.00 -19.23
CA PRO A 125 19.08 -21.17 -19.28
C PRO A 125 17.70 -20.94 -18.65
N VAL A 126 17.52 -19.88 -17.84
CA VAL A 126 16.23 -19.47 -17.29
C VAL A 126 15.98 -17.99 -17.61
N PRO A 127 15.54 -17.67 -18.85
CA PRO A 127 15.43 -16.28 -19.30
C PRO A 127 14.25 -15.54 -18.65
N GLU A 128 13.26 -16.25 -18.12
CA GLU A 128 12.02 -15.66 -17.61
C GLU A 128 11.55 -16.34 -16.30
N LEU A 129 10.85 -15.57 -15.46
CA LEU A 129 10.12 -16.13 -14.33
C LEU A 129 8.95 -16.99 -14.82
N THR A 130 8.87 -18.24 -14.33
CA THR A 130 7.79 -19.19 -14.63
C THR A 130 6.82 -19.34 -13.45
N LYS A 131 5.67 -20.00 -13.69
CA LYS A 131 4.68 -20.30 -12.64
C LYS A 131 5.29 -21.07 -11.46
N ARG A 132 6.20 -22.00 -11.75
CA ARG A 132 6.90 -22.82 -10.74
C ARG A 132 7.63 -21.95 -9.71
N HIS A 133 8.31 -20.89 -10.15
CA HIS A 133 9.03 -19.98 -9.25
C HIS A 133 8.08 -19.24 -8.31
N PHE A 134 6.92 -18.83 -8.82
CA PHE A 134 5.91 -18.16 -8.03
C PHE A 134 5.19 -19.11 -7.07
N GLU A 135 4.89 -20.35 -7.47
CA GLU A 135 4.32 -21.37 -6.60
C GLU A 135 5.24 -21.69 -5.42
N GLU A 136 6.53 -21.90 -5.69
CA GLU A 136 7.53 -22.15 -4.66
C GLU A 136 7.72 -20.93 -3.75
N ALA A 137 7.78 -19.72 -4.32
CA ALA A 137 7.85 -18.49 -3.54
C ALA A 137 6.61 -18.29 -2.64
N MET A 138 5.42 -18.58 -3.17
CA MET A 138 4.14 -18.43 -2.47
C MET A 138 4.01 -19.41 -1.31
N SER A 139 4.57 -20.63 -1.43
CA SER A 139 4.58 -21.62 -0.36
C SER A 139 5.32 -21.15 0.90
N MET A 140 6.32 -20.28 0.73
CA MET A 140 7.13 -19.73 1.83
C MET A 140 6.62 -18.37 2.32
N ALA A 141 5.67 -17.78 1.59
CA ALA A 141 5.19 -16.43 1.87
C ALA A 141 4.20 -16.45 3.03
N ARG A 142 4.42 -15.56 4.01
CA ARG A 142 3.54 -15.37 5.16
C ARG A 142 3.18 -13.89 5.29
N ARG A 143 1.92 -13.62 5.62
CA ARG A 143 1.44 -12.28 5.95
C ARG A 143 2.19 -11.74 7.18
N SER A 144 2.75 -10.54 7.06
CA SER A 144 3.41 -9.86 8.19
C SER A 144 2.43 -9.17 9.13
N VAL A 145 1.28 -8.71 8.61
CA VAL A 145 0.27 -7.98 9.39
C VAL A 145 -0.93 -8.87 9.67
N THR A 146 -1.29 -8.97 10.96
CA THR A 146 -2.43 -9.76 11.45
C THR A 146 -3.76 -9.02 11.31
N ASP A 147 -4.87 -9.76 11.23
CA ASP A 147 -6.21 -9.14 11.11
C ASP A 147 -6.56 -8.28 12.34
N THR A 148 -6.03 -8.61 13.51
CA THR A 148 -6.19 -7.81 14.74
C THR A 148 -5.53 -6.43 14.60
N GLU A 149 -4.34 -6.38 14.00
CA GLU A 149 -3.62 -5.12 13.75
C GLU A 149 -4.35 -4.29 12.70
N ILE A 150 -4.84 -4.90 11.63
CA ILE A 150 -5.61 -4.22 10.58
C ILE A 150 -6.82 -3.51 11.20
N ARG A 151 -7.63 -4.23 12.00
CA ARG A 151 -8.80 -3.65 12.68
C ARG A 151 -8.42 -2.52 13.62
N ARG A 152 -7.31 -2.65 14.35
CA ARG A 152 -6.80 -1.59 15.22
C ARG A 152 -6.47 -0.33 14.43
N TYR A 153 -5.79 -0.46 13.29
CA TYR A 153 -5.43 0.67 12.44
C TYR A 153 -6.65 1.32 11.77
N GLU A 154 -7.61 0.53 11.31
CA GLU A 154 -8.86 1.04 10.72
C GLU A 154 -9.69 1.82 11.74
N ALA A 155 -9.83 1.29 12.97
CA ALA A 155 -10.55 1.98 14.05
C ALA A 155 -9.87 3.32 14.41
N PHE A 156 -8.54 3.34 14.46
CA PHE A 156 -7.79 4.57 14.68
C PHE A 156 -8.00 5.59 13.55
N ALA A 157 -7.95 5.15 12.29
CA ALA A 157 -8.17 6.01 11.14
C ALA A 157 -9.58 6.62 11.11
N GLN A 158 -10.60 5.87 11.53
CA GLN A 158 -11.97 6.39 11.69
C GLN A 158 -12.07 7.41 12.83
N SER A 159 -11.45 7.12 13.98
CA SER A 159 -11.39 8.06 15.11
C SER A 159 -10.74 9.39 14.72
N MET A 160 -9.63 9.36 13.96
CA MET A 160 -8.98 10.56 13.46
C MET A 160 -9.85 11.37 12.50
N LYS A 161 -10.59 10.73 11.59
CA LYS A 161 -11.52 11.44 10.70
C LYS A 161 -12.61 12.16 11.48
N ASN A 162 -13.09 11.58 12.58
CA ASN A 162 -14.12 12.18 13.42
C ASN A 162 -13.58 13.32 14.31
N SER A 163 -12.32 13.23 14.76
CA SER A 163 -11.68 14.26 15.62
C SER A 163 -11.01 15.39 14.83
N ALA A 164 -10.74 15.20 13.54
CA ALA A 164 -10.38 16.27 12.60
C ALA A 164 -11.57 17.21 12.24
N GLY A 165 -12.76 16.95 12.80
CA GLY A 165 -14.03 17.62 12.50
C GLY A 165 -14.20 19.06 13.00
N GLY A 166 -13.14 19.76 13.41
CA GLY A 166 -13.24 21.15 13.88
C GLY A 166 -13.45 22.20 12.77
N SER A 167 -13.19 21.85 11.50
CA SER A 167 -13.30 22.77 10.36
C SER A 167 -14.04 22.21 9.15
N ALA A 168 -14.32 20.89 9.11
CA ALA A 168 -14.96 20.23 7.97
C ALA A 168 -16.45 20.58 7.78
N PHE A 169 -17.08 21.25 8.76
CA PHE A 169 -18.49 21.67 8.71
C PHE A 169 -18.69 23.17 8.46
N PHE A 170 -17.61 23.94 8.25
CA PHE A 170 -17.74 25.36 7.88
C PHE A 170 -18.02 25.48 6.39
N ARG A 171 -19.31 25.58 6.04
CA ARG A 171 -19.76 25.93 4.69
C ARG A 171 -20.39 27.31 4.74
N PHE A 172 -19.89 28.25 3.94
CA PHE A 172 -20.57 29.53 3.74
C PHE A 172 -21.96 29.27 3.13
N PRO A 173 -23.01 29.99 3.55
CA PRO A 173 -24.27 29.98 2.83
C PRO A 173 -23.99 30.42 1.39
N GLU A 174 -24.32 29.58 0.41
CA GLU A 174 -24.33 30.01 -0.99
C GLU A 174 -25.45 31.04 -1.14
N GLY A 175 -25.10 32.32 -1.22
CA GLY A 175 -26.06 33.41 -1.18
C GLY A 175 -26.65 33.76 -2.56
N GLY A 176 -27.96 34.03 -2.59
CA GLY A 176 -28.58 34.88 -3.62
C GLY A 176 -30.10 34.77 -3.82
N ALA A 177 -30.85 35.66 -3.15
CA ALA A 177 -32.17 36.23 -3.51
C ALA A 177 -33.47 35.39 -3.42
N ASP A 178 -34.31 35.71 -2.42
CA ASP A 178 -35.64 36.34 -2.57
C ASP A 178 -36.62 35.89 -1.48
N GLY A 179 -37.26 36.85 -0.82
CA GLY A 179 -38.36 36.55 0.11
C GLY A 179 -38.50 37.52 1.27
N ALA A 180 -38.65 38.81 0.98
CA ALA A 180 -39.34 39.71 1.89
C ALA A 180 -40.83 39.28 1.96
N SER A 181 -41.23 38.61 3.02
CA SER A 181 -42.62 38.47 3.47
C SER A 181 -42.52 38.03 4.93
N GLY A 182 -42.87 38.83 5.92
CA GLY A 182 -44.13 39.54 6.07
C GLY A 182 -44.61 39.13 7.46
N GLY A 183 -44.63 40.08 8.39
CA GLY A 183 -45.21 39.82 9.70
C GLY A 183 -46.69 39.47 9.54
N GLN A 184 -47.14 38.44 10.25
CA GLN A 184 -48.52 38.35 10.74
C GLN A 184 -48.62 37.31 11.86
N GLN A 185 -48.91 37.82 13.06
CA GLN A 185 -49.73 37.15 14.06
C GLN A 185 -51.09 36.77 13.46
N GLN A 186 -51.58 35.56 13.73
CA GLN A 186 -52.92 35.26 14.31
C GLN A 186 -53.03 33.73 14.51
N GLN A 187 -53.06 33.19 15.73
CA GLN A 187 -54.22 33.02 16.64
C GLN A 187 -55.26 32.00 16.14
N ASN A 188 -55.34 30.82 16.77
CA ASN A 188 -56.50 30.33 17.54
C ASN A 188 -56.47 28.82 17.78
N GLY A 189 -56.84 28.42 18.99
CA GLY A 189 -57.05 27.03 19.39
C GLY A 189 -57.18 26.89 20.89
N ALA A 190 -58.25 27.45 21.45
CA ALA A 190 -58.63 27.42 22.86
C ALA A 190 -58.79 25.99 23.40
N GLY A 191 -58.53 25.86 24.70
CA GLY A 191 -58.75 24.67 25.51
C GLY A 191 -58.37 24.99 26.95
N GLU A 192 -59.14 25.92 27.55
CA GLU A 192 -59.18 26.15 29.00
C GLU A 192 -59.54 24.84 29.70
N GLU A 193 -58.81 24.49 30.75
CA GLU A 193 -59.39 23.90 31.96
C GLU A 193 -58.45 24.25 33.13
N ASP A 194 -58.85 25.29 33.86
CA ASP A 194 -58.42 25.59 35.22
C ASP A 194 -58.64 24.38 36.14
N LEU A 195 -57.81 24.18 37.17
CA LEU A 195 -58.19 24.48 38.57
C LEU A 195 -57.08 24.07 39.57
N TYR A 196 -56.78 25.02 40.46
CA TYR A 196 -56.00 24.96 41.72
C TYR A 196 -56.51 23.87 42.69
N ASP A 197 -55.78 23.36 43.70
CA ASP A 197 -54.93 24.01 44.73
C ASP A 197 -53.64 23.22 45.07
#